data_AF-A0A6P9AEV6-F1
#
_entry.id   AF-A0A6P9AEV6-F1
#
_cell.length_a   1.000
_cell.length_b   1.000
_cell.length_c   1.000
_cell.angle_alpha   90.00
_cell.angle_beta   90.00
_cell.angle_gamma   90.00
#
_symmetry.space_group_name_H-M   'P 1'
#
loop_
_entity.id
_entity.type
_entity.pdbx_description
1 polymer ?
#
loop_
_entity_poly.entity_id
_entity_poly.type
_entity_poly.pdbx_seq_one_letter_code
_entity_poly.pdbx_strand_id
1 'polypeptide(L)'
;MANAMYNDLHRTFLQAMMSRAIISKTTACALLAQTSKLCGYQLPGDKAKDNELIEIVDEINAKISDFGQQLLLIKAESNSEEFLVFINLIDDSATMEKIDHVYSVKEREVFRLLLENIVRNENYGTLSSMEALNCIPNMRAGDVQDIIDKLVADQWFVETNDGRLVPAPRCIGEFDLYFKRNFQDYVQKCTCDTVVFYGVKCRHCNAINHRHCYVAFNKRRNGQPDKCPSCQEVVDPAAAAENGGGDETPTRQRKKGKRQARRSVSPAVENGHAAEEEEEPTPGPSRGRKRRGVKKE
;
A
#
# COMPACT_ATOMS: atom_id res chain seq x y z
N MET A 1 -2.39 10.08 37.31
CA MET A 1 -1.84 9.63 36.02
C MET A 1 -0.83 10.67 35.60
N ALA A 2 0.46 10.31 35.58
CA ALA A 2 1.52 11.25 35.23
C ALA A 2 1.31 11.69 33.78
N ASN A 3 1.13 12.99 33.56
CA ASN A 3 1.19 13.60 32.24
C ASN A 3 2.60 13.34 31.71
N ALA A 4 2.80 12.27 30.95
CA ALA A 4 4.02 12.10 30.19
C ALA A 4 4.11 13.30 29.24
N MET A 5 5.14 14.13 29.47
CA MET A 5 5.21 15.46 28.88
C MET A 5 5.58 15.29 27.41
N TYR A 6 4.63 15.59 26.52
CA TYR A 6 4.85 15.58 25.07
C TYR A 6 6.06 16.44 24.70
N ASN A 7 7.08 15.81 24.12
CA ASN A 7 8.43 16.37 23.99
C ASN A 7 9.02 16.13 22.59
N ASP A 8 10.31 16.42 22.43
CA ASP A 8 10.98 16.36 21.12
C ASP A 8 11.14 14.95 20.56
N LEU A 9 11.14 13.92 21.41
CA LEU A 9 11.06 12.53 20.97
C LEU A 9 9.77 12.29 20.18
N HIS A 10 8.63 12.69 20.74
CA HIS A 10 7.32 12.53 20.12
C HIS A 10 7.24 13.26 18.78
N ARG A 11 7.70 14.52 18.75
CA ARG A 11 7.73 15.35 17.53
C ARG A 11 8.61 14.74 16.45
N THR A 12 9.82 14.31 16.82
CA THR A 12 10.79 13.74 15.87
C THR A 12 10.33 12.40 15.33
N PHE A 13 9.76 11.55 16.19
CA PHE A 13 9.18 10.27 15.78
C PHE A 13 7.98 10.47 14.85
N LEU A 14 7.05 11.37 15.19
CA LEU A 14 5.92 11.72 14.33
C LEU A 14 6.38 12.28 12.98
N GLN A 15 7.34 13.21 12.95
CA GLN A 15 7.89 13.73 11.69
C GLN A 15 8.50 12.62 10.83
N ALA A 16 9.23 11.69 11.46
CA ALA A 16 9.78 10.53 10.76
C ALA A 16 8.67 9.61 10.21
N MET A 17 7.55 9.46 10.92
CA MET A 17 6.35 8.77 10.42
C MET A 17 5.65 9.55 9.30
N MET A 18 5.48 10.87 9.38
CA MET A 18 4.85 11.65 8.31
C MET A 18 5.63 11.57 6.99
N SER A 19 6.97 11.43 7.07
CA SER A 19 7.81 11.20 5.88
C SER A 19 7.70 9.78 5.29
N ARG A 20 7.04 8.84 5.99
CA ARG A 20 6.92 7.42 5.64
C ARG A 20 5.48 6.96 5.81
N ALA A 21 4.80 6.67 4.72
CA ALA A 21 3.38 6.32 4.84
C ALA A 21 3.10 5.05 5.68
N ILE A 22 3.99 4.05 5.61
CA ILE A 22 3.89 2.80 6.35
C ILE A 22 5.28 2.24 6.66
N ILE A 23 5.47 1.66 7.84
CA ILE A 23 6.66 0.89 8.20
C ILE A 23 6.26 -0.35 9.01
N SER A 24 7.08 -1.41 8.97
CA SER A 24 6.86 -2.56 9.85
C SER A 24 7.08 -2.15 11.31
N LYS A 25 6.43 -2.85 12.24
CA LYS A 25 6.60 -2.63 13.69
C LYS A 25 8.06 -2.76 14.12
N THR A 26 8.79 -3.72 13.57
CA THR A 26 10.23 -3.89 13.82
C THR A 26 11.02 -2.64 13.44
N THR A 27 10.72 -2.06 12.27
CA THR A 27 11.32 -0.80 11.83
C THR A 27 10.87 0.38 12.70
N ALA A 28 9.61 0.40 13.16
CA ALA A 28 9.10 1.42 14.07
C ALA A 28 9.83 1.40 15.42
N CYS A 29 10.06 0.23 16.01
CA CYS A 29 10.86 0.10 17.25
C CYS A 29 12.32 0.55 17.03
N ALA A 30 12.92 0.19 15.90
CA ALA A 30 14.27 0.65 15.57
C ALA A 30 14.34 2.17 15.38
N LEU A 31 13.34 2.75 14.70
CA LEU A 31 13.21 4.19 14.50
C LEU A 31 13.03 4.89 15.85
N LEU A 32 12.18 4.38 16.73
CA LEU A 32 11.97 4.92 18.07
C LEU A 32 13.29 4.97 18.84
N ALA A 33 14.04 3.85 18.88
CA ALA A 33 15.33 3.78 19.53
C ALA A 33 16.36 4.79 18.97
N GLN A 34 16.35 5.02 17.65
CA GLN A 34 17.20 6.02 17.01
C GLN A 34 16.76 7.44 17.39
N THR A 35 15.47 7.74 17.34
CA THR A 35 14.94 9.07 17.69
C THR A 35 15.15 9.40 19.16
N SER A 36 15.04 8.42 20.06
CA SER A 36 15.33 8.59 21.50
C SER A 36 16.78 9.00 21.71
N LYS A 37 17.73 8.30 21.06
CA LYS A 37 19.16 8.62 21.13
C LYS A 37 19.46 10.03 20.61
N LEU A 38 18.86 10.41 19.48
CA LEU A 38 19.05 11.74 18.88
C LEU A 38 18.52 12.87 19.78
N CYS A 39 17.41 12.63 20.49
CA CYS A 39 16.78 13.60 21.36
C CYS A 39 17.33 13.57 22.80
N GLY A 40 18.37 12.76 23.09
CA GLY A 40 18.97 12.66 24.42
C GLY A 40 18.17 11.83 25.44
N TYR A 41 17.18 11.06 24.99
CA TYR A 41 16.41 10.14 25.83
C TYR A 41 17.02 8.74 25.81
N GLN A 42 17.27 8.19 27.00
CA GLN A 42 17.69 6.80 27.14
C GLN A 42 16.47 5.91 27.37
N LEU A 43 16.23 5.00 26.44
CA LEU A 43 15.28 3.92 26.66
C LEU A 43 15.87 2.93 27.68
N PRO A 44 15.04 2.17 28.43
CA PRO A 44 15.45 1.05 29.27
C PRO A 44 16.02 -0.14 28.46
N GLY A 45 17.18 0.08 27.80
CA GLY A 45 17.89 -0.89 26.97
C GLY A 45 18.29 -0.35 25.60
N ASP A 46 19.00 -1.17 24.83
CA ASP A 46 19.50 -0.81 23.49
C ASP A 46 18.42 -0.82 22.39
N LYS A 47 17.27 -1.46 22.65
CA LYS A 47 16.17 -1.63 21.71
C LYS A 47 14.86 -1.20 22.36
N ALA A 48 14.05 -0.46 21.61
CA ALA A 48 12.69 -0.15 22.02
C ALA A 48 11.87 -1.44 22.09
N LYS A 49 11.10 -1.58 23.18
CA LYS A 49 10.15 -2.68 23.36
C LYS A 49 8.79 -2.31 22.75
N ASP A 50 7.99 -3.33 22.48
CA ASP A 50 6.64 -3.16 21.94
C ASP A 50 5.76 -2.25 22.81
N ASN A 51 5.83 -2.40 24.14
CA ASN A 51 5.05 -1.57 25.07
C ASN A 51 5.46 -0.09 24.98
N GLU A 52 6.75 0.21 24.83
CA GLU A 52 7.26 1.58 24.72
C GLU A 52 6.80 2.22 23.41
N LEU A 53 6.76 1.45 22.32
CA LEU A 53 6.19 1.93 21.05
C LEU A 53 4.70 2.25 21.20
N ILE A 54 3.94 1.38 21.85
CA ILE A 54 2.50 1.58 22.08
C ILE A 54 2.27 2.84 22.93
N GLU A 55 3.02 3.00 24.03
CA GLU A 55 2.93 4.19 24.90
C GLU A 55 3.22 5.49 24.12
N ILE A 56 4.31 5.53 23.34
CA ILE A 56 4.65 6.72 22.53
C ILE A 56 3.59 6.99 21.45
N VAL A 57 3.07 5.94 20.81
CA VAL A 57 1.99 6.07 19.81
C VAL A 57 0.72 6.62 20.45
N ASP A 58 0.34 6.15 21.64
CA ASP A 58 -0.83 6.64 22.37
C ASP A 58 -0.66 8.10 22.81
N GLU A 59 0.52 8.45 23.33
CA GLU A 59 0.86 9.84 23.69
C GLU A 59 0.83 10.79 22.48
N ILE A 60 1.27 10.32 21.30
CA ILE A 60 1.15 11.07 20.05
C ILE A 60 -0.29 11.20 19.63
N ASN A 61 -1.04 10.11 19.59
CA ASN A 61 -2.44 10.08 19.19
C ASN A 61 -3.30 11.00 20.05
N ALA A 62 -3.03 11.08 21.36
CA ALA A 62 -3.70 12.01 22.27
C ALA A 62 -3.50 13.50 21.91
N LYS A 63 -2.55 13.83 21.02
CA LYS A 63 -2.32 15.20 20.51
C LYS A 63 -2.78 15.40 19.07
N ILE A 64 -2.65 14.37 18.22
CA ILE A 64 -2.96 14.50 16.79
C ILE A 64 -4.40 14.15 16.43
N SER A 65 -5.13 13.47 17.33
CA SER A 65 -6.54 13.09 17.10
C SER A 65 -7.46 14.28 16.86
N ASP A 66 -7.18 15.42 17.51
CA ASP A 66 -7.96 16.67 17.35
C ASP A 66 -7.87 17.23 15.93
N PHE A 67 -6.82 16.86 15.19
CA PHE A 67 -6.62 17.21 13.79
C PHE A 67 -7.16 16.14 12.83
N GLY A 68 -7.89 15.15 13.37
CA GLY A 68 -8.36 14.00 12.61
C GLY A 68 -7.20 13.16 12.05
N GLN A 69 -6.09 13.06 12.77
CA GLN A 69 -4.94 12.23 12.37
C GLN A 69 -4.66 11.18 13.42
N GLN A 70 -4.06 10.06 13.01
CA GLN A 70 -3.72 8.97 13.92
C GLN A 70 -2.51 8.17 13.40
N LEU A 71 -1.68 7.71 14.34
CA LEU A 71 -0.75 6.61 14.13
C LEU A 71 -1.48 5.31 14.50
N LEU A 72 -1.73 4.46 13.50
CA LEU A 72 -2.46 3.21 13.65
C LEU A 72 -1.52 2.03 13.50
N LEU A 73 -1.51 1.15 14.51
CA LEU A 73 -0.89 -0.17 14.39
C LEU A 73 -1.91 -1.12 13.74
N ILE A 74 -1.58 -1.64 12.57
CA ILE A 74 -2.44 -2.53 11.78
C ILE A 74 -1.72 -3.83 11.44
N LYS A 75 -2.48 -4.93 11.35
CA LYS A 75 -1.97 -6.25 10.93
C LYS A 75 -2.34 -6.51 9.49
N ALA A 76 -1.39 -7.01 8.71
CA ALA A 76 -1.68 -7.58 7.40
C ALA A 76 -2.62 -8.78 7.54
N GLU A 77 -3.65 -8.82 6.70
CA GLU A 77 -4.69 -9.85 6.78
C GLU A 77 -4.17 -11.24 6.38
N SER A 78 -3.17 -11.30 5.48
CA SER A 78 -2.58 -12.55 4.97
C SER A 78 -1.64 -13.23 5.98
N ASN A 79 -0.67 -12.50 6.51
CA ASN A 79 0.43 -13.06 7.31
C ASN A 79 0.47 -12.56 8.77
N SER A 80 -0.46 -11.69 9.18
CA SER A 80 -0.51 -11.08 10.52
C SER A 80 0.72 -10.25 10.91
N GLU A 81 1.58 -9.86 9.97
CA GLU A 81 2.68 -8.93 10.20
C GLU A 81 2.13 -7.55 10.61
N GLU A 82 2.75 -6.94 11.61
CA GLU A 82 2.33 -5.66 12.18
C GLU A 82 3.04 -4.48 11.52
N PHE A 83 2.27 -3.47 11.16
CA PHE A 83 2.72 -2.23 10.55
C PHE A 83 2.20 -1.03 11.31
N LEU A 84 3.00 0.03 11.35
CA LEU A 84 2.59 1.33 11.83
C LEU A 84 2.32 2.24 10.63
N VAL A 85 1.13 2.83 10.58
CA VAL A 85 0.65 3.68 9.49
C VAL A 85 0.24 5.03 10.05
N PHE A 86 0.60 6.11 9.37
CA PHE A 86 0.05 7.44 9.65
C PHE A 86 -1.19 7.67 8.80
N ILE A 87 -2.36 7.78 9.44
CA ILE A 87 -3.65 7.88 8.77
C ILE A 87 -4.32 9.22 9.03
N ASN A 88 -5.05 9.70 8.03
CA ASN A 88 -6.00 10.79 8.16
C ASN A 88 -7.41 10.20 8.32
N LEU A 89 -8.04 10.49 9.46
CA LEU A 89 -9.38 10.08 9.85
C LEU A 89 -10.47 10.99 9.27
N ILE A 90 -10.11 12.17 8.78
CA ILE A 90 -11.06 13.03 8.08
C ILE A 90 -11.40 12.36 6.76
N ASP A 91 -12.65 11.93 6.67
CA ASP A 91 -13.29 11.51 5.42
C ASP A 91 -14.16 12.68 4.99
N ASP A 92 -13.51 13.64 4.34
CA ASP A 92 -14.22 14.49 3.40
C ASP A 92 -14.56 13.64 2.17
N SER A 93 -15.56 14.06 1.41
CA SER A 93 -15.92 13.49 0.10
C SER A 93 -14.75 13.43 -0.91
N ALA A 94 -13.58 13.88 -0.48
CA ALA A 94 -12.28 13.96 -1.08
C ALA A 94 -11.28 12.95 -0.47
N THR A 95 -11.69 11.82 0.12
CA THR A 95 -10.72 10.79 0.55
C THR A 95 -9.77 10.31 -0.58
N MET A 96 -10.16 10.45 -1.85
CA MET A 96 -9.24 10.27 -2.99
C MET A 96 -8.20 11.40 -3.13
N GLU A 97 -8.45 12.60 -2.60
CA GLU A 97 -7.47 13.69 -2.48
C GLU A 97 -6.28 13.33 -1.56
N LYS A 98 -6.39 12.29 -0.71
CA LYS A 98 -5.23 11.77 0.04
C LYS A 98 -4.08 11.37 -0.89
N ILE A 99 -4.40 10.99 -2.13
CA ILE A 99 -3.42 10.65 -3.17
C ILE A 99 -3.25 11.75 -4.23
N ASP A 100 -3.97 12.87 -4.14
CA ASP A 100 -3.99 13.94 -5.15
C ASP A 100 -2.63 14.61 -5.36
N HIS A 101 -1.86 14.78 -4.29
CA HIS A 101 -0.56 15.45 -4.34
C HIS A 101 0.58 14.56 -4.87
N VAL A 102 0.38 13.23 -4.91
CA VAL A 102 1.44 12.26 -5.24
C VAL A 102 1.22 11.61 -6.60
N TYR A 103 -0.03 11.51 -7.05
CA TYR A 103 -0.41 10.82 -8.27
C TYR A 103 -1.10 11.76 -9.25
N SER A 104 -0.80 11.61 -10.53
CA SER A 104 -1.51 12.28 -11.62
C SER A 104 -2.96 11.83 -11.71
N VAL A 105 -3.81 12.63 -12.37
CA VAL A 105 -5.24 12.31 -12.56
C VAL A 105 -5.46 10.90 -13.13
N LYS A 106 -4.61 10.46 -14.06
CA LYS A 106 -4.69 9.12 -14.65
C LYS A 106 -4.36 8.01 -13.65
N GLU A 107 -3.31 8.20 -12.85
CA GLU A 107 -2.91 7.23 -11.83
C GLU A 107 -3.97 7.10 -10.73
N ARG A 108 -4.63 8.21 -10.37
CA ARG A 108 -5.72 8.20 -9.39
C ARG A 108 -6.94 7.47 -9.89
N GLU A 109 -7.26 7.65 -11.17
CA GLU A 109 -8.37 6.90 -11.79
C GLU A 109 -8.07 5.40 -11.81
N VAL A 110 -6.83 5.00 -12.12
CA VAL A 110 -6.40 3.59 -12.00
C VAL A 110 -6.57 3.08 -10.57
N PHE A 111 -6.08 3.82 -9.58
CA PHE A 111 -6.23 3.45 -8.17
C PHE A 111 -7.69 3.28 -7.76
N ARG A 112 -8.56 4.24 -8.12
CA ARG A 112 -9.99 4.20 -7.84
C ARG A 112 -10.64 2.96 -8.45
N LEU A 113 -10.38 2.69 -9.73
CA LEU A 113 -10.93 1.53 -10.43
C LEU A 113 -10.45 0.22 -9.81
N LEU A 114 -9.16 0.11 -9.45
CA LEU A 114 -8.64 -1.07 -8.76
C LEU A 114 -9.34 -1.28 -7.41
N LEU A 115 -9.49 -0.24 -6.59
CA LEU A 115 -10.20 -0.34 -5.31
C LEU A 115 -11.66 -0.76 -5.49
N GLU A 116 -12.38 -0.14 -6.43
CA GLU A 116 -13.78 -0.48 -6.68
C GLU A 116 -13.94 -1.93 -7.13
N ASN A 117 -13.06 -2.40 -8.02
CA ASN A 117 -13.10 -3.77 -8.50
C ASN A 117 -12.70 -4.75 -7.40
N ILE A 118 -11.71 -4.43 -6.57
CA ILE A 118 -11.33 -5.22 -5.39
C ILE A 118 -12.53 -5.36 -4.46
N VAL A 119 -13.12 -4.23 -4.04
CA VAL A 119 -14.19 -4.21 -3.04
C VAL A 119 -15.44 -4.95 -3.55
N ARG A 120 -15.75 -4.83 -4.83
CA ARG A 120 -16.91 -5.51 -5.45
C ARG A 120 -16.61 -6.95 -5.86
N ASN A 121 -15.36 -7.41 -5.75
CA ASN A 121 -15.01 -8.77 -6.13
C ASN A 121 -15.54 -9.75 -5.09
N GLU A 122 -16.38 -10.68 -5.54
CA GLU A 122 -16.89 -11.78 -4.71
C GLU A 122 -15.77 -12.72 -4.22
N ASN A 123 -14.60 -12.72 -4.88
CA ASN A 123 -13.41 -13.48 -4.52
C ASN A 123 -12.55 -12.78 -3.45
N TYR A 124 -13.15 -12.50 -2.28
CA TYR A 124 -12.44 -12.07 -1.07
C TYR A 124 -11.56 -10.81 -1.24
N GLY A 125 -12.00 -9.85 -2.03
CA GLY A 125 -11.24 -8.60 -2.16
C GLY A 125 -9.91 -8.73 -2.88
N THR A 126 -9.80 -9.62 -3.87
CA THR A 126 -8.58 -9.82 -4.67
C THR A 126 -8.84 -9.57 -6.15
N LEU A 127 -7.81 -9.16 -6.89
CA LEU A 127 -7.84 -9.11 -8.37
C LEU A 127 -6.65 -9.86 -8.95
N SER A 128 -6.87 -10.76 -9.90
CA SER A 128 -5.77 -11.29 -10.71
C SER A 128 -5.11 -10.20 -11.55
N SER A 129 -3.86 -10.41 -11.99
CA SER A 129 -3.17 -9.44 -12.86
C SER A 129 -3.99 -9.13 -14.13
N MET A 130 -4.68 -10.13 -14.69
CA MET A 130 -5.51 -9.93 -15.89
C MET A 130 -6.76 -9.09 -15.60
N GLU A 131 -7.44 -9.32 -14.48
CA GLU A 131 -8.59 -8.50 -14.06
C GLU A 131 -8.15 -7.06 -13.79
N ALA A 132 -7.02 -6.87 -13.10
CA ALA A 132 -6.46 -5.56 -12.80
C ALA A 132 -6.08 -4.78 -14.07
N LEU A 133 -5.55 -5.45 -15.12
CA LEU A 133 -5.25 -4.80 -16.39
C LEU A 133 -6.52 -4.45 -17.19
N ASN A 134 -7.54 -5.30 -17.13
CA ASN A 134 -8.76 -5.14 -17.92
C ASN A 134 -9.79 -4.20 -17.28
N CYS A 135 -9.67 -3.89 -15.99
CA CYS A 135 -10.62 -2.99 -15.31
C CYS A 135 -10.42 -1.50 -15.68
N ILE A 136 -9.35 -1.16 -16.40
CA ILE A 136 -9.02 0.23 -16.78
C ILE A 136 -9.23 0.41 -18.29
N PRO A 137 -10.36 1.00 -18.72
CA PRO A 137 -10.62 1.22 -20.13
C PRO A 137 -9.69 2.30 -20.70
N ASN A 138 -9.42 2.22 -22.01
CA ASN A 138 -8.71 3.25 -22.76
C ASN A 138 -7.26 3.55 -22.31
N MET A 139 -6.61 2.61 -21.61
CA MET A 139 -5.20 2.68 -21.26
C MET A 139 -4.45 1.45 -21.79
N ARG A 140 -3.19 1.60 -22.19
CA ARG A 140 -2.39 0.45 -22.63
C ARG A 140 -2.04 -0.40 -21.42
N ALA A 141 -2.10 -1.72 -21.55
CA ALA A 141 -1.78 -2.65 -20.47
C ALA A 141 -0.39 -2.39 -19.83
N GLY A 142 0.61 -2.03 -20.63
CA GLY A 142 1.94 -1.66 -20.11
C GLY A 142 1.92 -0.41 -19.22
N ASP A 143 1.14 0.61 -19.59
CA ASP A 143 1.02 1.84 -18.78
C ASP A 143 0.28 1.54 -17.47
N VAL A 144 -0.76 0.68 -17.52
CA VAL A 144 -1.47 0.23 -16.32
C VAL A 144 -0.53 -0.54 -15.39
N GLN A 145 0.25 -1.47 -15.94
CA GLN A 145 1.20 -2.25 -15.15
C GLN A 145 2.24 -1.36 -14.46
N ASP A 146 2.78 -0.36 -15.16
CA ASP A 146 3.73 0.60 -14.55
C ASP A 146 3.10 1.36 -13.38
N ILE A 147 1.80 1.69 -13.46
CA ILE A 147 1.05 2.34 -12.37
C ILE A 147 0.81 1.36 -11.22
N ILE A 148 0.41 0.11 -11.50
CA ILE A 148 0.26 -0.94 -10.48
C ILE A 148 1.58 -1.15 -9.74
N ASP A 149 2.70 -1.27 -10.46
CA ASP A 149 4.04 -1.44 -9.89
C ASP A 149 4.39 -0.28 -8.95
N LYS A 150 4.04 0.95 -9.32
CA LYS A 150 4.21 2.15 -8.47
C LYS A 150 3.34 2.06 -7.21
N LEU A 151 2.06 1.70 -7.35
CA LEU A 151 1.14 1.58 -6.22
C LEU A 151 1.57 0.47 -5.23
N VAL A 152 2.11 -0.64 -5.73
CA VAL A 152 2.70 -1.71 -4.90
C VAL A 152 3.98 -1.23 -4.20
N ALA A 153 4.84 -0.50 -4.91
CA ALA A 153 6.05 0.08 -4.31
C ALA A 153 5.72 1.08 -3.19
N ASP A 154 4.65 1.86 -3.37
CA ASP A 154 4.13 2.80 -2.37
C ASP A 154 3.25 2.14 -1.30
N GLN A 155 3.16 0.79 -1.33
CA GLN A 155 2.46 -0.03 -0.35
C GLN A 155 0.96 0.28 -0.24
N TRP A 156 0.31 0.63 -1.36
CA TRP A 156 -1.15 0.65 -1.44
C TRP A 156 -1.73 -0.74 -1.63
N PHE A 157 -1.03 -1.56 -2.41
CA PHE A 157 -1.39 -2.93 -2.69
C PHE A 157 -0.21 -3.85 -2.45
N VAL A 158 -0.50 -5.14 -2.29
CA VAL A 158 0.48 -6.22 -2.26
C VAL A 158 0.15 -7.17 -3.40
N GLU A 159 1.18 -7.62 -4.11
CA GLU A 159 1.08 -8.72 -5.07
C GLU A 159 1.41 -10.03 -4.35
N THR A 160 0.46 -10.97 -4.38
CA THR A 160 0.62 -12.32 -3.82
C THR A 160 1.49 -13.19 -4.74
N ASN A 161 1.95 -14.33 -4.23
CA ASN A 161 2.78 -15.27 -4.99
C ASN A 161 2.09 -15.84 -6.24
N ASP A 162 0.76 -15.90 -6.25
CA ASP A 162 -0.05 -16.34 -7.39
C ASP A 162 -0.45 -15.19 -8.34
N GLY A 163 0.13 -13.99 -8.16
CA GLY A 163 -0.06 -12.85 -9.05
C GLY A 163 -1.39 -12.11 -8.85
N ARG A 164 -1.95 -12.17 -7.64
CA ARG A 164 -3.14 -11.41 -7.27
C ARG A 164 -2.76 -10.13 -6.54
N LEU A 165 -3.53 -9.09 -6.79
CA LEU A 165 -3.44 -7.81 -6.11
C LEU A 165 -4.44 -7.79 -4.95
N VAL A 166 -3.96 -7.45 -3.76
CA VAL A 166 -4.76 -7.30 -2.54
C VAL A 166 -4.47 -5.95 -1.86
N PRO A 167 -5.42 -5.36 -1.12
CA PRO A 167 -5.16 -4.15 -0.33
C PRO A 167 -4.03 -4.36 0.68
N ALA A 168 -3.05 -3.46 0.66
CA ALA A 168 -2.02 -3.44 1.70
C ALA A 168 -2.60 -2.89 3.02
N PRO A 169 -1.94 -3.13 4.17
CA PRO A 169 -2.39 -2.60 5.45
C PRO A 169 -2.54 -1.07 5.46
N ARG A 170 -1.67 -0.36 4.72
CA ARG A 170 -1.79 1.09 4.53
C ARG A 170 -3.13 1.47 3.91
N CYS A 171 -3.51 0.80 2.82
CA CYS A 171 -4.77 1.06 2.13
C CYS A 171 -5.97 0.81 3.04
N ILE A 172 -5.99 -0.33 3.74
CA ILE A 172 -7.05 -0.66 4.69
C ILE A 172 -7.15 0.41 5.77
N GLY A 173 -6.03 0.79 6.40
CA GLY A 173 -6.02 1.79 7.47
C GLY A 173 -6.43 3.20 7.01
N GLU A 174 -5.94 3.66 5.85
CA GLU A 174 -6.23 5.01 5.34
C GLU A 174 -7.64 5.16 4.74
N PHE A 175 -8.22 4.06 4.22
CA PHE A 175 -9.50 4.06 3.51
C PHE A 175 -10.62 3.29 4.24
N ASP A 176 -10.40 2.80 5.48
CA ASP A 176 -11.42 2.08 6.25
C ASP A 176 -12.76 2.83 6.32
N LEU A 177 -12.73 4.12 6.66
CA LEU A 177 -13.93 4.96 6.72
C LEU A 177 -14.58 5.13 5.34
N TYR A 178 -13.78 5.32 4.30
CA TYR A 178 -14.26 5.41 2.92
C TYR A 178 -14.96 4.12 2.48
N PHE A 179 -14.38 2.95 2.76
CA PHE A 179 -15.00 1.66 2.49
C PHE A 179 -16.34 1.51 3.22
N LYS A 180 -16.36 1.81 4.52
CA LYS A 180 -17.57 1.76 5.35
C LYS A 180 -18.65 2.75 4.95
N ARG A 181 -18.34 3.85 4.24
CA ARG A 181 -19.36 4.81 3.79
C ARG A 181 -19.84 4.53 2.36
N ASN A 182 -18.93 4.18 1.46
CA ASN A 182 -19.22 4.10 0.03
C ASN A 182 -19.50 2.68 -0.47
N PHE A 183 -19.17 1.65 0.32
CA PHE A 183 -19.28 0.24 -0.08
C PHE A 183 -19.93 -0.64 0.99
N GLN A 184 -20.86 -0.10 1.77
CA GLN A 184 -21.53 -0.80 2.88
C GLN A 184 -22.13 -2.15 2.48
N ASP A 185 -22.63 -2.26 1.24
CA ASP A 185 -23.24 -3.47 0.72
C ASP A 185 -22.21 -4.53 0.24
N TYR A 186 -20.94 -4.14 0.10
CA TYR A 186 -19.87 -4.99 -0.43
C TYR A 186 -18.83 -5.36 0.62
N VAL A 187 -18.63 -4.54 1.64
CA VAL A 187 -17.64 -4.80 2.70
C VAL A 187 -18.26 -5.37 3.96
N GLN A 188 -17.57 -6.31 4.59
CA GLN A 188 -17.89 -6.75 5.94
C GLN A 188 -16.99 -6.08 6.96
N LYS A 189 -17.49 -5.97 8.20
CA LYS A 189 -16.73 -5.48 9.35
C LYS A 189 -16.39 -6.63 10.27
N CYS A 190 -15.12 -6.74 10.63
CA CYS A 190 -14.68 -7.62 11.69
C CYS A 190 -15.16 -7.10 13.05
N THR A 191 -15.10 -7.94 14.10
CA THR A 191 -15.41 -7.53 15.48
C THR A 191 -14.49 -6.46 16.06
N CYS A 192 -13.34 -6.18 15.42
CA CYS A 192 -12.51 -5.00 15.71
C CYS A 192 -13.03 -3.70 15.09
N ASP A 193 -14.23 -3.73 14.47
CA ASP A 193 -14.84 -2.65 13.69
C ASP A 193 -13.94 -2.11 12.58
N THR A 194 -13.04 -2.92 12.01
CA THR A 194 -12.31 -2.56 10.77
C THR A 194 -12.87 -3.39 9.62
N VAL A 195 -12.87 -2.83 8.41
CA VAL A 195 -13.19 -3.60 7.19
C VAL A 195 -12.27 -4.82 7.09
N VAL A 196 -12.85 -5.93 6.66
CA VAL A 196 -12.13 -7.18 6.42
C VAL A 196 -12.32 -7.62 4.98
N PHE A 197 -11.21 -7.78 4.25
CA PHE A 197 -11.20 -8.40 2.92
C PHE A 197 -10.93 -9.89 3.03
N TYR A 198 -10.08 -10.28 3.97
CA TYR A 198 -9.60 -11.63 4.14
C TYR A 198 -9.59 -12.09 5.61
N GLY A 199 -10.14 -13.27 5.86
CA GLY A 199 -10.28 -13.81 7.21
C GLY A 199 -11.11 -15.08 7.30
N VAL A 200 -11.46 -15.47 8.52
CA VAL A 200 -12.25 -16.68 8.81
C VAL A 200 -13.74 -16.37 8.63
N LYS A 201 -14.36 -17.00 7.63
CA LYS A 201 -15.81 -16.91 7.37
C LYS A 201 -16.59 -17.93 8.20
N CYS A 202 -17.58 -17.46 8.95
CA CYS A 202 -18.48 -18.31 9.71
C CYS A 202 -19.62 -18.83 8.81
N ARG A 203 -19.84 -20.15 8.75
CA ARG A 203 -20.96 -20.75 7.99
C ARG A 203 -22.34 -20.54 8.63
N HIS A 204 -22.39 -20.20 9.93
CA HIS A 204 -23.65 -20.01 10.66
C HIS A 204 -24.23 -18.60 10.49
N CYS A 205 -23.39 -17.56 10.58
CA CYS A 205 -23.82 -16.17 10.50
C CYS A 205 -23.24 -15.40 9.31
N ASN A 206 -22.44 -16.04 8.46
CA ASN A 206 -21.74 -15.45 7.30
C ASN A 206 -20.76 -14.32 7.62
N ALA A 207 -20.55 -13.99 8.91
CA ALA A 207 -19.58 -13.00 9.32
C ALA A 207 -18.15 -13.44 9.01
N ILE A 208 -17.35 -12.50 8.51
CA ILE A 208 -15.92 -12.67 8.31
C ILE A 208 -15.19 -11.97 9.45
N ASN A 209 -14.24 -12.67 10.08
CA ASN A 209 -13.39 -12.10 11.12
C ASN A 209 -11.93 -12.20 10.66
N HIS A 210 -11.13 -11.14 10.86
CA HIS A 210 -9.70 -11.22 10.61
C HIS A 210 -9.09 -12.41 11.35
N ARG A 211 -8.14 -13.10 10.71
CA ARG A 211 -7.50 -14.30 11.29
C ARG A 211 -6.90 -14.00 12.66
N HIS A 212 -6.23 -12.87 12.82
CA HIS A 212 -5.63 -12.47 14.10
C HIS A 212 -6.68 -12.20 15.19
N CYS A 213 -7.85 -11.61 14.84
CA CYS A 213 -8.96 -11.42 15.78
C CYS A 213 -9.58 -12.76 16.19
N TYR A 214 -9.80 -13.65 15.22
CA TYR A 214 -10.31 -15.00 15.46
C TYR A 214 -9.40 -15.82 16.40
N VAL A 215 -8.09 -15.81 16.15
CA VAL A 215 -7.10 -16.50 16.99
C VAL A 215 -7.05 -15.87 18.38
N ALA A 216 -7.06 -14.54 18.48
CA ALA A 216 -7.05 -13.85 19.77
C ALA A 216 -8.28 -14.19 20.62
N PHE A 217 -9.47 -14.25 20.00
CA PHE A 217 -10.72 -14.62 20.66
C PHE A 217 -10.69 -16.05 21.20
N ASN A 218 -10.16 -17.00 20.43
CA ASN A 218 -10.13 -18.41 20.81
C ASN A 218 -8.90 -18.82 21.65
N LYS A 219 -7.91 -17.93 21.85
CA LYS A 219 -6.64 -18.22 22.55
C LYS A 219 -6.78 -18.86 23.94
N ARG A 220 -7.87 -18.59 24.66
CA ARG A 220 -8.10 -19.11 26.03
C ARG A 220 -8.88 -20.43 26.07
N ARG A 221 -9.24 -20.99 24.92
CA ARG A 221 -10.19 -22.12 24.80
C ARG A 221 -9.45 -23.45 24.61
N ASN A 222 -8.32 -23.62 25.29
CA ASN A 222 -7.42 -24.77 25.17
C ASN A 222 -8.18 -26.11 25.20
N GLY A 223 -8.17 -26.85 24.08
CA GLY A 223 -8.81 -28.16 23.93
C GLY A 223 -10.32 -28.14 23.63
N GLN A 224 -10.94 -26.96 23.53
CA GLN A 224 -12.33 -26.80 23.11
C GLN A 224 -12.41 -26.41 21.63
N PRO A 225 -13.51 -26.73 20.94
CA PRO A 225 -13.71 -26.32 19.55
C PRO A 225 -13.78 -24.80 19.47
N ASP A 226 -13.09 -24.22 18.48
CA ASP A 226 -13.10 -22.79 18.23
C ASP A 226 -14.51 -22.28 17.93
N LYS A 227 -14.77 -21.04 18.34
CA LYS A 227 -16.05 -20.36 18.15
C LYS A 227 -15.90 -19.11 17.29
N CYS A 228 -16.98 -18.77 16.60
CA CYS A 228 -17.10 -17.52 15.87
C CYS A 228 -17.16 -16.35 16.87
N PRO A 229 -16.31 -15.30 16.71
CA PRO A 229 -16.40 -14.09 17.55
C PRO A 229 -17.76 -13.37 17.44
N SER A 230 -18.47 -13.52 16.33
CA SER A 230 -19.71 -12.81 16.03
C SER A 230 -20.96 -13.52 16.59
N CYS A 231 -21.10 -14.84 16.41
CA CYS A 231 -22.29 -15.59 16.85
C CYS A 231 -22.02 -16.67 17.91
N GLN A 232 -20.76 -16.90 18.28
CA GLN A 232 -20.34 -17.91 19.27
C GLN A 232 -20.70 -19.38 18.94
N GLU A 233 -21.13 -19.65 17.71
CA GLU A 233 -21.24 -21.02 17.20
C GLU A 233 -19.87 -21.61 16.88
N VAL A 234 -19.78 -22.94 16.92
CA VAL A 234 -18.54 -23.66 16.60
C VAL A 234 -18.19 -23.45 15.14
N VAL A 235 -16.93 -23.11 14.86
CA VAL A 235 -16.43 -22.97 13.49
C VAL A 235 -15.74 -24.27 13.09
N ASP A 236 -16.15 -24.81 11.94
CA ASP A 236 -15.52 -25.97 11.33
C ASP A 236 -14.02 -25.67 11.05
N PRO A 237 -13.07 -26.52 11.51
CA PRO A 237 -11.65 -26.37 11.24
C PRO A 237 -11.31 -26.23 9.75
N ALA A 238 -12.07 -26.87 8.85
CA ALA A 238 -11.89 -26.72 7.42
C ALA A 238 -12.23 -25.29 6.94
N ALA A 239 -13.27 -24.67 7.48
CA ALA A 239 -13.64 -23.28 7.16
C ALA A 239 -12.62 -22.25 7.67
N ALA A 240 -11.90 -22.58 8.74
CA ALA A 240 -10.77 -21.78 9.25
C ALA A 240 -9.50 -21.92 8.38
N ALA A 241 -9.38 -23.00 7.60
CA ALA A 241 -8.25 -23.27 6.70
C ALA A 241 -8.51 -22.81 5.26
N GLU A 242 -9.74 -22.91 4.77
CA GLU A 242 -10.12 -22.62 3.36
C GLU A 242 -10.05 -21.14 2.98
N ASN A 243 -10.13 -20.24 3.96
CA ASN A 243 -10.05 -18.79 3.72
C ASN A 243 -8.67 -18.21 4.07
N GLY A 244 -7.67 -19.10 4.19
CA GLY A 244 -6.27 -18.81 4.45
C GLY A 244 -5.42 -19.32 3.29
N GLY A 245 -5.44 -18.62 2.15
CA GLY A 245 -4.39 -18.61 1.12
C GLY A 245 -3.05 -19.09 1.65
N GLY A 246 -2.57 -20.17 1.03
CA GLY A 246 -1.34 -20.84 1.41
C GLY A 246 -0.16 -19.88 1.36
N ASP A 247 0.63 -19.87 2.43
CA ASP A 247 1.97 -19.27 2.54
C ASP A 247 2.20 -18.06 1.61
N GLU A 248 1.37 -17.03 1.79
CA GLU A 248 1.42 -15.77 1.04
C GLU A 248 2.56 -14.89 1.57
N THR A 249 3.78 -15.30 1.26
CA THR A 249 4.97 -14.47 1.45
C THR A 249 5.03 -13.41 0.35
N PRO A 250 5.19 -12.11 0.68
CA PRO A 250 5.39 -11.08 -0.34
C PRO A 250 6.61 -11.38 -1.19
N THR A 251 6.51 -11.23 -2.51
CA THR A 251 7.71 -11.32 -3.36
C THR A 251 8.68 -10.20 -3.02
N ARG A 252 9.91 -10.60 -2.67
CA ARG A 252 11.02 -9.68 -2.41
C ARG A 252 11.25 -8.84 -3.68
N GLN A 253 11.10 -7.52 -3.56
CA GLN A 253 11.29 -6.49 -4.58
C GLN A 253 12.17 -6.95 -5.76
N ARG A 254 11.59 -7.05 -6.97
CA ARG A 254 12.35 -7.27 -8.21
C ARG A 254 13.41 -6.17 -8.32
N LYS A 255 14.69 -6.53 -8.12
CA LYS A 255 15.81 -5.65 -8.48
C LYS A 255 15.71 -5.36 -9.97
N LYS A 256 15.30 -4.15 -10.34
CA LYS A 256 15.35 -3.65 -11.72
C LYS A 256 16.76 -3.91 -12.27
N GLY A 257 16.85 -4.82 -13.23
CA GLY A 257 18.08 -5.05 -13.99
C GLY A 257 18.49 -3.74 -14.65
N LYS A 258 19.68 -3.25 -14.30
CA LYS A 258 20.33 -2.13 -14.99
C LYS A 258 20.46 -2.50 -16.47
N ARG A 259 19.62 -1.94 -17.34
CA ARG A 259 19.95 -1.81 -18.77
C ARG A 259 21.16 -0.88 -18.83
N GLN A 260 22.34 -1.48 -18.99
CA GLN A 260 23.57 -0.76 -19.21
C GLN A 260 23.44 0.07 -20.49
N ALA A 261 23.50 1.39 -20.33
CA ALA A 261 23.78 2.29 -21.43
C ALA A 261 25.17 1.92 -21.99
N ARG A 262 25.20 1.43 -23.24
CA ARG A 262 26.43 1.26 -24.00
C ARG A 262 27.04 2.65 -24.21
N ARG A 263 28.05 2.98 -23.40
CA ARG A 263 28.96 4.09 -23.64
C ARG A 263 29.98 3.61 -24.67
N SER A 264 29.92 4.20 -25.86
CA SER A 264 30.91 4.06 -26.91
C SER A 264 32.27 4.53 -26.41
N VAL A 265 33.27 3.65 -26.57
CA VAL A 265 34.69 3.93 -26.34
C VAL A 265 35.26 4.50 -27.63
N SER A 266 35.84 5.70 -27.57
CA SER A 266 36.70 6.24 -28.63
C SER A 266 38.16 6.10 -28.19
N PRO A 267 39.08 5.65 -29.07
CA PRO A 267 40.52 5.72 -28.82
C PRO A 267 41.10 7.06 -29.32
N ALA A 268 42.10 7.58 -28.60
CA ALA A 268 43.10 8.55 -29.08
C ALA A 268 44.09 7.82 -30.02
N VAL A 269 44.89 8.38 -30.93
CA VAL A 269 45.60 9.66 -31.17
C VAL A 269 45.92 9.62 -32.70
N GLU A 270 46.13 10.68 -33.50
CA GLU A 270 47.29 11.59 -33.56
C GLU A 270 47.21 12.44 -34.86
N ASN A 271 47.71 13.68 -34.79
CA ASN A 271 48.36 14.53 -35.82
C ASN A 271 47.63 14.98 -37.12
N GLY A 272 47.66 16.30 -37.36
CA GLY A 272 47.53 16.88 -38.71
C GLY A 272 47.12 18.37 -38.76
N HIS A 273 47.90 19.18 -39.45
CA HIS A 273 47.86 20.65 -39.61
C HIS A 273 46.80 21.20 -40.59
N ALA A 274 46.63 22.54 -40.54
CA ALA A 274 46.12 23.48 -41.58
C ALA A 274 44.58 23.57 -41.73
N ALA A 275 43.90 24.70 -41.47
CA ALA A 275 43.91 26.06 -42.04
C ALA A 275 42.79 26.24 -43.11
N GLU A 276 41.99 27.30 -42.93
CA GLU A 276 41.16 28.02 -43.93
C GLU A 276 39.95 27.22 -44.50
N GLU A 277 38.82 27.74 -44.92
CA GLU A 277 38.19 29.08 -44.98
C GLU A 277 36.67 28.84 -45.24
N GLU A 278 35.91 29.92 -45.25
CA GLU A 278 34.46 30.06 -45.43
C GLU A 278 33.88 29.43 -46.71
N GLU A 279 32.59 29.04 -46.69
CA GLU A 279 31.59 29.45 -47.70
C GLU A 279 30.19 28.87 -47.38
N GLU A 280 29.22 29.74 -47.10
CA GLU A 280 27.82 29.57 -47.54
C GLU A 280 27.74 30.03 -49.02
N PRO A 281 26.86 29.51 -49.91
CA PRO A 281 25.40 29.72 -49.74
C PRO A 281 24.39 28.80 -50.51
N THR A 282 23.11 28.96 -50.14
CA THR A 282 21.87 28.97 -50.99
C THR A 282 21.11 27.69 -51.43
N PRO A 283 19.77 27.81 -51.72
CA PRO A 283 18.76 26.77 -51.48
C PRO A 283 17.93 26.29 -52.70
N GLY A 284 17.13 25.23 -52.47
CA GLY A 284 15.89 24.86 -53.19
C GLY A 284 15.94 23.54 -53.99
N PRO A 285 14.80 22.95 -54.46
CA PRO A 285 13.39 23.35 -54.31
C PRO A 285 12.40 22.21 -53.92
N SER A 286 11.17 22.63 -53.63
CA SER A 286 9.95 21.86 -53.35
C SER A 286 9.32 21.15 -54.57
N ARG A 287 8.61 20.02 -54.33
CA ARG A 287 7.39 19.48 -55.03
C ARG A 287 7.12 18.07 -54.47
N GLY A 288 5.92 17.52 -54.29
CA GLY A 288 4.54 17.88 -54.58
C GLY A 288 3.63 16.69 -54.20
N ARG A 289 2.43 17.01 -53.71
CA ARG A 289 1.39 16.13 -53.14
C ARG A 289 0.64 15.31 -54.22
N LYS A 290 0.20 14.07 -53.94
CA LYS A 290 -0.93 13.43 -54.65
C LYS A 290 -1.83 12.61 -53.72
N ARG A 291 -3.12 12.98 -53.70
CA ARG A 291 -4.29 12.23 -53.20
C ARG A 291 -4.90 11.39 -54.34
N ARG A 292 -5.56 10.28 -54.00
CA ARG A 292 -6.70 9.61 -54.71
C ARG A 292 -7.12 8.44 -53.81
N GLY A 293 -8.37 8.03 -53.61
CA GLY A 293 -9.67 8.39 -54.18
C GLY A 293 -10.64 7.25 -53.84
N VAL A 294 -11.86 7.59 -53.43
CA VAL A 294 -12.98 6.70 -53.06
C VAL A 294 -13.54 5.97 -54.28
N LYS A 295 -14.06 4.75 -54.11
CA LYS A 295 -15.09 4.17 -54.98
C LYS A 295 -16.19 3.49 -54.16
N LYS A 296 -17.43 3.89 -54.44
CA LYS A 296 -18.69 3.19 -54.14
C LYS A 296 -18.92 2.14 -55.24
N GLU A 297 -19.48 1.01 -54.85
CA GLU A 297 -20.67 0.36 -55.43
C GLU A 297 -21.35 -0.42 -54.30
#